data_AF-A0A0M8KRN2-F1
#
_entry.id   AF-A0A0M8KRN2-F1
#
_cell.length_a   1.000
_cell.length_b   1.000
_cell.length_c   1.000
_cell.angle_alpha   90.00
_cell.angle_beta   90.00
_cell.angle_gamma   90.00
#
_symmetry.space_group_name_H-M   'P 1'
#
loop_
_entity.id
_entity.type
_entity.pdbx_description
1 polymer ?
#
loop_
_entity_poly.entity_id
_entity_poly.type
_entity_poly.pdbx_seq_one_letter_code
_entity_poly.pdbx_strand_id
1 'polypeptide(L)'
;MTLRRTLLALLPALAVLSLLAVLAAEAAGGDNLVLLDAGPLARIGAPVAANLADLAAALTLGGAVVAGWLLREEADRTRALGIVAGAAAATTLARGASLTFSYAIATGQPVGSPRFGSDLGVFLATELGVWLLCGLLAAAATTTVAVLGTSAALARAVAVLSSVVAFSAAMTGHAAGDETHEIATSTMLVHLLAVGIWLGGLAVLQVLTDRSRDDVRVLRGYSHLALICWIALALSGVLALVVRMNTPAELLTSAYVQIGLGKAVVLLLLGLLGALQRRQLATGLGTDSEGRRALGTYRRLALLELALMGLAVALAAAMSSSPPPEEEGTPPAGTAGTLTGYPLPPAPDLVTVLGQWRPDPFGAALACVLLLLWWRPSAPPRPRGRSLQLLLGAAALVLLTSGPLNVYGKVLVSAHVLQHVLLLVPAGVLLGCAMTIPPRLRTLLEGRWPLAALLAAAGPLLLAACYISPPLLRAALDSHAAHLALQLLALAAGALIALAVRLAPAPRRAWVAAVPLLLGAAGGIALRSTERLLAASWFGATGRTWRADALADQQSAGTLVLVVVVLIALVAGGAALRNRGRRG
;
A
#
# COMPACT_ATOMS: atom_id res chain seq x y z
N MET A 1 -8.98 -27.37 21.72
CA MET A 1 -8.57 -26.28 22.63
C MET A 1 -9.56 -25.14 22.44
N THR A 2 -10.29 -24.70 23.48
CA THR A 2 -11.36 -23.69 23.34
C THR A 2 -10.76 -22.31 23.06
N LEU A 3 -11.39 -21.52 22.19
CA LEU A 3 -10.99 -20.16 21.80
C LEU A 3 -10.64 -19.26 23.01
N ARG A 4 -11.37 -19.45 24.11
CA ARG A 4 -11.16 -18.79 25.40
C ARG A 4 -9.78 -19.07 26.01
N ARG A 5 -9.28 -20.31 25.95
CA ARG A 5 -7.96 -20.68 26.50
C ARG A 5 -6.82 -20.07 25.69
N THR A 6 -6.95 -19.98 24.37
CA THR A 6 -5.96 -19.34 23.50
C THR A 6 -5.93 -17.83 23.69
N LEU A 7 -7.09 -17.17 23.82
CA LEU A 7 -7.15 -15.74 24.14
C LEU A 7 -6.50 -15.42 25.49
N LEU A 8 -6.78 -16.24 26.52
CA LEU A 8 -6.15 -16.09 27.84
C LEU A 8 -4.62 -16.32 27.78
N ALA A 9 -4.13 -17.19 26.90
CA ALA A 9 -2.70 -17.44 26.72
C ALA A 9 -1.98 -16.30 25.96
N LEU A 10 -2.69 -15.43 25.24
CA LEU A 10 -2.12 -14.29 24.51
C LEU A 10 -1.99 -13.03 25.38
N LEU A 11 -2.76 -12.94 26.48
CA LEU A 11 -2.73 -11.79 27.39
C LEU A 11 -1.34 -11.49 27.98
N PRO A 12 -0.53 -12.47 28.43
CA PRO A 12 0.81 -12.20 28.94
C PRO A 12 1.73 -11.62 27.88
N ALA A 13 1.66 -12.14 26.65
CA ALA A 13 2.47 -11.63 25.55
C ALA A 13 2.08 -10.19 25.18
N LEU A 14 0.78 -9.89 25.14
CA LEU A 14 0.29 -8.53 24.92
C LEU A 14 0.74 -7.58 26.04
N ALA A 15 0.64 -8.00 27.31
CA ALA A 15 1.08 -7.20 28.44
C ALA A 15 2.59 -6.90 28.38
N VAL A 16 3.42 -7.89 28.04
CA VAL A 16 4.86 -7.69 27.86
C VAL A 16 5.14 -6.73 26.71
N LEU A 17 4.48 -6.88 25.56
CA LEU A 17 4.67 -5.97 24.42
C LEU A 17 4.22 -4.54 24.75
N SER A 18 3.11 -4.37 25.48
CA SER A 18 2.66 -3.07 25.95
C SER A 18 3.62 -2.44 26.96
N LEU A 19 4.16 -3.23 27.90
CA LEU A 19 5.19 -2.75 28.84
C LEU A 19 6.44 -2.30 28.09
N LEU A 20 6.92 -3.09 27.13
CA LEU A 20 8.09 -2.73 26.31
C LEU A 20 7.84 -1.46 25.50
N ALA A 21 6.63 -1.24 24.99
CA ALA A 21 6.26 -0.01 24.29
C ALA A 21 6.28 1.22 25.23
N VAL A 22 5.87 1.07 26.49
CA VAL A 22 5.96 2.15 27.49
C VAL A 22 7.42 2.45 27.84
N LEU A 23 8.22 1.41 28.15
CA LEU A 23 9.64 1.58 28.49
C LEU A 23 10.44 2.19 27.33
N ALA A 24 10.11 1.82 26.10
CA ALA A 24 10.63 2.43 24.88
C ALA A 24 10.35 3.93 24.80
N ALA A 25 9.09 4.32 25.06
CA ALA A 25 8.66 5.71 25.05
C ALA A 25 9.34 6.55 26.15
N GLU A 26 9.57 5.96 27.32
CA GLU A 26 10.30 6.61 28.41
C GLU A 26 11.79 6.80 28.06
N ALA A 27 12.47 5.75 27.58
CA ALA A 27 13.89 5.78 27.23
C ALA A 27 14.24 6.80 26.13
N ALA A 28 13.27 7.12 25.29
CA ALA A 28 13.34 8.11 24.23
C ALA A 28 13.30 9.58 24.68
N GLY A 29 13.10 9.83 25.97
CA GLY A 29 12.87 11.19 26.46
C GLY A 29 11.40 11.61 26.36
N GLY A 30 10.45 10.71 26.64
CA GLY A 30 9.03 11.05 26.80
C GLY A 30 8.76 12.16 27.84
N ASP A 31 9.76 12.48 28.67
CA ASP A 31 9.73 13.57 29.65
C ASP A 31 10.21 14.93 29.06
N ASN A 32 10.69 14.98 27.81
CA ASN A 32 11.15 16.21 27.13
C ASN A 32 10.04 17.00 26.41
N LEU A 33 8.80 16.96 26.92
CA LEU A 33 7.74 17.87 26.47
C LEU A 33 7.98 19.26 27.08
N VAL A 34 8.90 20.02 26.50
CA VAL A 34 9.44 21.30 27.02
C VAL A 34 8.39 22.41 27.18
N LEU A 35 7.15 22.25 26.70
CA LEU A 35 6.16 23.34 26.72
C LEU A 35 4.84 23.04 27.49
N LEU A 36 4.26 21.83 27.50
CA LEU A 36 3.04 21.46 28.25
C LEU A 36 2.93 19.93 28.49
N ASP A 37 2.62 19.46 29.71
CA ASP A 37 2.40 18.02 30.02
C ASP A 37 0.90 17.64 29.91
N ALA A 38 0.60 16.68 29.04
CA ALA A 38 -0.74 16.10 28.88
C ALA A 38 -1.12 15.11 29.99
N GLY A 39 -0.25 14.91 30.97
CA GLY A 39 -0.42 14.05 32.12
C GLY A 39 -0.07 12.58 31.85
N PRO A 40 0.07 11.77 32.91
CA PRO A 40 0.57 10.40 32.83
C PRO A 40 -0.37 9.47 32.05
N LEU A 41 -1.68 9.74 32.08
CA LEU A 41 -2.67 8.96 31.34
C LEU A 41 -2.42 9.00 29.82
N ALA A 42 -2.14 10.18 29.26
CA ALA A 42 -1.86 10.31 27.84
C ALA A 42 -0.47 9.77 27.49
N ARG A 43 0.53 10.05 28.33
CA ARG A 43 1.93 9.61 28.13
C ARG A 43 2.08 8.09 28.12
N ILE A 44 1.44 7.39 29.05
CA ILE A 44 1.46 5.92 29.14
C ILE A 44 0.43 5.29 28.20
N GLY A 45 -0.75 5.91 28.08
CA GLY A 45 -1.85 5.40 27.28
C GLY A 45 -1.59 5.42 25.77
N ALA A 46 -0.91 6.44 25.26
CA ALA A 46 -0.61 6.59 23.83
C ALA A 46 0.17 5.39 23.23
N PRO A 47 1.36 5.01 23.75
CA PRO A 47 2.12 3.88 23.20
C PRO A 47 1.38 2.54 23.37
N VAL A 48 0.64 2.37 24.46
CA VAL A 48 -0.18 1.17 24.68
C VAL A 48 -1.31 1.08 23.66
N ALA A 49 -2.06 2.18 23.44
CA ALA A 49 -3.14 2.23 22.48
C ALA A 49 -2.65 2.02 21.05
N ALA A 50 -1.52 2.63 20.68
CA ALA A 50 -0.89 2.45 19.37
C ALA A 50 -0.49 0.98 19.14
N ASN A 51 0.23 0.36 20.08
CA ASN A 51 0.65 -1.04 19.97
C ASN A 51 -0.54 -2.00 19.89
N LEU A 52 -1.59 -1.79 20.71
CA LEU A 52 -2.81 -2.58 20.64
C LEU A 52 -3.54 -2.40 19.30
N ALA A 53 -3.60 -1.17 18.78
CA ALA A 53 -4.22 -0.88 17.50
C ALA A 53 -3.48 -1.58 16.36
N ASP A 54 -2.14 -1.55 16.36
CA ASP A 54 -1.31 -2.14 15.30
C ASP A 54 -1.37 -3.67 15.32
N LEU A 55 -1.29 -4.31 16.51
CA LEU A 55 -1.41 -5.76 16.64
C LEU A 55 -2.81 -6.26 16.26
N ALA A 56 -3.86 -5.54 16.69
CA ALA A 56 -5.23 -5.89 16.34
C ALA A 56 -5.50 -5.68 14.84
N ALA A 57 -4.95 -4.62 14.24
CA ALA A 57 -5.06 -4.36 12.80
C ALA A 57 -4.30 -5.43 11.99
N ALA A 58 -3.12 -5.84 12.44
CA ALA A 58 -2.37 -6.94 11.84
C ALA A 58 -3.19 -8.23 11.84
N LEU A 59 -3.75 -8.60 13.00
CA LEU A 59 -4.60 -9.79 13.13
C LEU A 59 -5.85 -9.73 12.24
N THR A 60 -6.45 -8.55 12.12
CA THR A 60 -7.60 -8.28 11.25
C THR A 60 -7.23 -8.48 9.78
N LEU A 61 -6.15 -7.84 9.33
CA LEU A 61 -5.68 -7.90 7.95
C LEU A 61 -5.26 -9.31 7.55
N GLY A 62 -4.31 -9.91 8.27
CA GLY A 62 -3.80 -11.24 7.96
C GLY A 62 -4.85 -12.33 8.11
N GLY A 63 -5.69 -12.24 9.14
CA GLY A 63 -6.81 -13.16 9.33
C GLY A 63 -7.83 -13.09 8.19
N ALA A 64 -8.19 -11.88 7.74
CA ALA A 64 -9.09 -11.68 6.61
C ALA A 64 -8.50 -12.19 5.29
N VAL A 65 -7.19 -12.03 5.08
CA VAL A 65 -6.49 -12.59 3.91
C VAL A 65 -6.50 -14.12 3.92
N VAL A 66 -6.20 -14.75 5.05
CA VAL A 66 -6.29 -16.21 5.19
C VAL A 66 -7.71 -16.69 4.93
N ALA A 67 -8.71 -16.06 5.55
CA ALA A 67 -10.13 -16.41 5.40
C ALA A 67 -10.67 -16.21 3.97
N GLY A 68 -10.22 -15.16 3.28
CA GLY A 68 -10.76 -14.75 1.98
C GLY A 68 -10.17 -15.50 0.78
N TRP A 69 -8.93 -15.99 0.90
CA TRP A 69 -8.19 -16.61 -0.21
C TRP A 69 -7.65 -18.02 0.06
N LEU A 70 -7.38 -18.39 1.31
CA LEU A 70 -6.78 -19.69 1.62
C LEU A 70 -7.78 -20.70 2.18
N LEU A 71 -8.70 -20.27 3.05
CA LEU A 71 -9.69 -21.15 3.65
C LEU A 71 -10.81 -21.55 2.67
N ARG A 72 -11.06 -22.85 2.58
CA ARG A 72 -12.09 -23.43 1.72
C ARG A 72 -13.34 -23.80 2.52
N GLU A 73 -13.13 -24.34 3.71
CA GLU A 73 -14.20 -24.81 4.61
C GLU A 73 -14.93 -23.63 5.24
N GLU A 74 -16.26 -23.71 5.22
CA GLU A 74 -17.11 -22.65 5.77
C GLU A 74 -16.98 -22.53 7.29
N ALA A 75 -16.91 -23.65 8.01
CA ALA A 75 -16.79 -23.65 9.47
C ALA A 75 -15.49 -22.99 9.95
N ASP A 76 -14.35 -23.33 9.32
CA ASP A 76 -13.06 -22.73 9.67
C ASP A 76 -12.99 -21.26 9.26
N ARG A 77 -13.61 -20.89 8.14
CA ARG A 77 -13.74 -19.48 7.73
C ARG A 77 -14.60 -18.67 8.70
N THR A 78 -15.71 -19.23 9.17
CA THR A 78 -16.55 -18.63 10.21
C THR A 78 -15.77 -18.41 11.49
N ARG A 79 -14.96 -19.40 11.90
CA ARG A 79 -14.09 -19.27 13.08
C ARG A 79 -13.02 -18.19 12.92
N ALA A 80 -12.35 -18.15 11.77
CA ALA A 80 -11.37 -17.12 11.44
C ALA A 80 -12.01 -15.72 11.47
N LEU A 81 -13.18 -15.57 10.85
CA LEU A 81 -13.87 -14.27 10.78
C LEU A 81 -14.44 -13.83 12.13
N GLY A 82 -14.79 -14.75 13.03
CA GLY A 82 -15.10 -14.41 14.42
C GLY A 82 -13.92 -13.78 15.16
N ILE A 83 -12.70 -14.29 14.93
CA ILE A 83 -11.46 -13.70 15.48
C ILE A 83 -11.19 -12.34 14.83
N VAL A 84 -11.30 -12.26 13.51
CA VAL A 84 -11.11 -11.02 12.75
C VAL A 84 -12.10 -9.93 13.19
N ALA A 85 -13.36 -10.26 13.43
CA ALA A 85 -14.35 -9.30 13.91
C ALA A 85 -14.00 -8.76 15.31
N GLY A 86 -13.57 -9.62 16.23
CA GLY A 86 -13.08 -9.20 17.54
C GLY A 86 -11.83 -8.32 17.45
N ALA A 87 -10.90 -8.67 16.57
CA ALA A 87 -9.69 -7.89 16.32
C ALA A 87 -10.01 -6.53 15.66
N ALA A 88 -10.97 -6.47 14.74
CA ALA A 88 -11.40 -5.22 14.11
C ALA A 88 -12.05 -4.29 15.14
N ALA A 89 -12.90 -4.83 16.02
CA ALA A 89 -13.50 -4.07 17.11
C ALA A 89 -12.43 -3.54 18.08
N ALA A 90 -11.46 -4.37 18.46
CA ALA A 90 -10.32 -3.94 19.29
C ALA A 90 -9.49 -2.86 18.59
N THR A 91 -9.26 -2.97 17.28
CA THR A 91 -8.58 -1.96 16.46
C THR A 91 -9.34 -0.63 16.51
N THR A 92 -10.66 -0.65 16.37
CA THR A 92 -11.51 0.55 16.40
C THR A 92 -11.42 1.26 17.75
N LEU A 93 -11.54 0.51 18.84
CA LEU A 93 -11.43 1.06 20.20
C LEU A 93 -10.03 1.62 20.47
N ALA A 94 -8.98 0.89 20.09
CA ALA A 94 -7.59 1.30 20.28
C ALA A 94 -7.21 2.51 19.40
N ARG A 95 -7.73 2.62 18.18
CA ARG A 95 -7.57 3.83 17.34
C ARG A 95 -8.32 5.03 17.91
N GLY A 96 -9.51 4.82 18.50
CA GLY A 96 -10.23 5.86 19.23
C GLY A 96 -9.42 6.37 20.42
N ALA A 97 -8.85 5.47 21.22
CA ALA A 97 -7.95 5.82 22.31
C ALA A 97 -6.68 6.54 21.81
N SER A 98 -6.09 6.08 20.71
CA SER A 98 -4.93 6.72 20.08
C SER A 98 -5.24 8.15 19.66
N LEU A 99 -6.39 8.40 19.03
CA LEU A 99 -6.83 9.75 18.65
C LEU A 99 -7.00 10.65 19.89
N THR A 100 -7.63 10.14 20.95
CA THR A 100 -7.81 10.86 22.21
C THR A 100 -6.48 11.22 22.87
N PHE A 101 -5.53 10.28 22.95
CA PHE A 101 -4.23 10.53 23.56
C PHE A 101 -3.34 11.42 22.70
N SER A 102 -3.34 11.26 21.37
CA SER A 102 -2.63 12.15 20.46
C SER A 102 -3.18 13.58 20.53
N TYR A 103 -4.50 13.75 20.65
CA TYR A 103 -5.11 15.06 20.90
C TYR A 103 -4.63 15.67 22.22
N ALA A 104 -4.66 14.88 23.30
CA ALA A 104 -4.22 15.32 24.62
C ALA A 104 -2.76 15.80 24.59
N ILE A 105 -1.87 15.03 23.96
CA ILE A 105 -0.43 15.33 23.81
C ILE A 105 -0.25 16.58 22.93
N ALA A 106 -0.91 16.65 21.77
CA ALA A 106 -0.73 17.74 20.82
C ALA A 106 -1.23 19.10 21.36
N THR A 107 -2.23 19.08 22.23
CA THR A 107 -2.84 20.30 22.80
C THR A 107 -2.36 20.61 24.22
N GLY A 108 -1.59 19.71 24.84
CA GLY A 108 -1.21 19.83 26.25
C GLY A 108 -2.40 19.81 27.20
N GLN A 109 -3.55 19.23 26.79
CA GLN A 109 -4.76 19.16 27.60
C GLN A 109 -4.90 17.78 28.23
N PRO A 110 -4.80 17.65 29.58
CA PRO A 110 -4.99 16.36 30.24
C PRO A 110 -6.38 15.79 30.01
N VAL A 111 -6.44 14.47 29.79
CA VAL A 111 -7.70 13.72 29.62
C VAL A 111 -8.59 13.93 30.86
N GLY A 112 -9.81 14.44 30.66
CA GLY A 112 -10.76 14.72 31.74
C GLY A 112 -10.63 16.11 32.38
N SER A 113 -9.70 16.96 31.91
CA SER A 113 -9.67 18.36 32.32
C SER A 113 -10.93 19.13 31.82
N PRO A 114 -11.36 20.20 32.50
CA PRO A 114 -12.55 20.98 32.09
C PRO A 114 -12.44 21.57 30.68
N ARG A 115 -11.22 21.80 30.20
CA ARG A 115 -10.94 22.33 28.85
C ARG A 115 -10.89 21.22 27.78
N PHE A 116 -10.78 19.95 28.19
CA PHE A 116 -10.55 18.82 27.29
C PHE A 116 -11.58 18.78 26.15
N GLY A 117 -11.11 18.93 24.92
CA GLY A 117 -11.94 18.91 23.72
C GLY A 117 -12.24 20.30 23.14
N SER A 118 -11.87 21.40 23.80
CA SER A 118 -12.10 22.76 23.30
C SER A 118 -11.47 22.99 21.92
N ASP A 119 -10.33 22.35 21.69
CA ASP A 119 -9.47 22.56 20.52
C ASP A 119 -9.61 21.39 19.51
N LEU A 120 -10.59 20.49 19.70
CA LEU A 120 -10.74 19.27 18.90
C LEU A 120 -10.97 19.57 17.41
N GLY A 121 -11.77 20.59 17.09
CA GLY A 121 -12.02 20.99 15.71
C GLY A 121 -10.75 21.48 14.99
N VAL A 122 -9.88 22.21 15.71
CA VAL A 122 -8.59 22.68 15.18
C VAL A 122 -7.64 21.50 14.99
N PHE A 123 -7.57 20.60 15.98
CA PHE A 123 -6.74 19.39 15.88
C PHE A 123 -7.15 18.51 14.70
N LEU A 124 -8.45 18.27 14.50
CA LEU A 124 -8.97 17.46 13.38
C LEU A 124 -8.80 18.14 12.01
N ALA A 125 -8.43 19.42 11.96
CA ALA A 125 -8.04 20.11 10.74
C ALA A 125 -6.54 19.98 10.43
N THR A 126 -5.72 19.49 11.36
CA THR A 126 -4.31 19.17 11.12
C THR A 126 -4.18 17.85 10.34
N GLU A 127 -3.07 17.66 9.62
CA GLU A 127 -2.82 16.40 8.91
C GLU A 127 -2.87 15.18 9.82
N LEU A 128 -2.23 15.27 11.00
CA LEU A 128 -2.25 14.19 11.99
C LEU A 128 -3.67 13.86 12.46
N GLY A 129 -4.47 14.88 12.78
CA GLY A 129 -5.86 14.71 13.20
C GLY A 129 -6.73 14.08 12.11
N VAL A 130 -6.58 14.51 10.86
CA VAL A 130 -7.28 13.95 9.69
C VAL A 130 -6.94 12.46 9.54
N TRP A 131 -5.67 12.07 9.56
CA TRP A 131 -5.27 10.68 9.36
C TRP A 131 -5.66 9.76 10.52
N LEU A 132 -5.60 10.24 11.76
CA LEU A 132 -6.12 9.50 12.92
C LEU A 132 -7.63 9.29 12.81
N LEU A 133 -8.38 10.31 12.37
CA LEU A 133 -9.82 10.20 12.15
C LEU A 133 -10.15 9.24 11.00
N CYS A 134 -9.45 9.36 9.86
CA CYS A 134 -9.59 8.42 8.74
C CYS A 134 -9.31 6.98 9.17
N GLY A 135 -8.27 6.75 9.97
CA GLY A 135 -7.93 5.43 10.50
C GLY A 135 -9.02 4.87 11.43
N LEU A 136 -9.61 5.72 12.28
CA LEU A 136 -10.73 5.36 13.15
C LEU A 136 -11.99 5.00 12.33
N LEU A 137 -12.37 5.83 11.36
CA LEU A 137 -13.54 5.59 10.51
C LEU A 137 -13.36 4.34 9.64
N ALA A 138 -12.16 4.11 9.10
CA ALA A 138 -11.82 2.90 8.37
C ALA A 138 -11.88 1.66 9.27
N ALA A 139 -11.39 1.74 10.52
CA ALA A 139 -11.47 0.64 11.49
C ALA A 139 -12.93 0.34 11.87
N ALA A 140 -13.75 1.36 12.09
CA ALA A 140 -15.18 1.20 12.35
C ALA A 140 -15.91 0.54 11.18
N ALA A 141 -15.67 0.99 9.94
CA ALA A 141 -16.23 0.37 8.74
C ALA A 141 -15.75 -1.09 8.58
N THR A 142 -14.48 -1.37 8.86
CA THR A 142 -13.90 -2.72 8.86
C THR A 142 -14.62 -3.62 9.86
N THR A 143 -14.87 -3.13 11.07
CA THR A 143 -15.60 -3.84 12.12
C THR A 143 -17.02 -4.15 11.69
N THR A 144 -17.75 -3.14 11.18
CA THR A 144 -19.11 -3.32 10.67
C THR A 144 -19.16 -4.41 9.61
N VAL A 145 -18.28 -4.36 8.60
CA VAL A 145 -18.28 -5.39 7.54
C VAL A 145 -17.86 -6.76 8.07
N ALA A 146 -16.94 -6.83 9.03
CA ALA A 146 -16.50 -8.09 9.63
C ALA A 146 -17.60 -8.80 10.42
N VAL A 147 -18.55 -8.07 11.02
CA VAL A 147 -19.68 -8.67 11.76
C VAL A 147 -20.87 -9.04 10.88
N LEU A 148 -20.95 -8.53 9.64
CA LEU A 148 -22.09 -8.79 8.73
C LEU A 148 -22.20 -10.25 8.25
N GLY A 149 -21.12 -11.03 8.35
CA GLY A 149 -21.17 -12.44 7.98
C GLY A 149 -19.81 -13.03 7.63
N THR A 150 -19.82 -14.30 7.21
CA THR A 150 -18.61 -15.13 7.15
C THR A 150 -18.23 -15.59 5.75
N SER A 151 -18.77 -14.95 4.72
CA SER A 151 -18.47 -15.31 3.33
C SER A 151 -17.04 -14.93 2.94
N ALA A 152 -16.45 -15.66 1.98
CA ALA A 152 -15.14 -15.30 1.42
C ALA A 152 -15.16 -13.90 0.75
N ALA A 153 -16.34 -13.44 0.31
CA ALA A 153 -16.49 -12.10 -0.26
C ALA A 153 -16.29 -11.02 0.81
N LEU A 154 -16.94 -11.19 1.96
CA LEU A 154 -16.82 -10.30 3.10
C LEU A 154 -15.39 -10.32 3.64
N ALA A 155 -14.77 -11.50 3.78
CA ALA A 155 -13.35 -11.60 4.17
C ALA A 155 -12.43 -10.76 3.27
N ARG A 156 -12.64 -10.81 1.94
CA ARG A 156 -11.87 -9.97 1.01
C ARG A 156 -12.16 -8.48 1.17
N ALA A 157 -13.41 -8.11 1.43
CA ALA A 157 -13.78 -6.71 1.70
C ALA A 157 -13.13 -6.21 3.00
N VAL A 158 -13.14 -7.02 4.06
CA VAL A 158 -12.47 -6.72 5.34
C VAL A 158 -10.96 -6.56 5.13
N ALA A 159 -10.31 -7.42 4.33
CA ALA A 159 -8.89 -7.27 4.03
C ALA A 159 -8.58 -5.93 3.31
N VAL A 160 -9.44 -5.51 2.38
CA VAL A 160 -9.31 -4.22 1.68
C VAL A 160 -9.48 -3.05 2.67
N LEU A 161 -10.54 -3.06 3.48
CA LEU A 161 -10.78 -2.00 4.47
C LEU A 161 -9.68 -1.95 5.53
N SER A 162 -9.20 -3.10 6.00
CA SER A 162 -8.06 -3.17 6.93
C SER A 162 -6.75 -2.69 6.30
N SER A 163 -6.60 -2.78 4.97
CA SER A 163 -5.47 -2.16 4.26
C SER A 163 -5.58 -0.63 4.25
N VAL A 164 -6.79 -0.07 4.24
CA VAL A 164 -7.02 1.38 4.42
C VAL A 164 -6.67 1.81 5.84
N VAL A 165 -6.93 0.99 6.86
CA VAL A 165 -6.46 1.25 8.24
C VAL A 165 -4.93 1.32 8.29
N ALA A 166 -4.24 0.37 7.67
CA ALA A 166 -2.78 0.38 7.56
C ALA A 166 -2.27 1.60 6.77
N PHE A 167 -2.99 2.01 5.73
CA PHE A 167 -2.71 3.23 4.98
C PHE A 167 -2.79 4.48 5.83
N SER A 168 -3.88 4.66 6.59
CA SER A 168 -4.00 5.80 7.51
C SER A 168 -2.88 5.80 8.56
N ALA A 169 -2.50 4.65 9.10
CA ALA A 169 -1.40 4.55 10.05
C ALA A 169 -0.02 4.89 9.43
N ALA A 170 0.19 4.58 8.15
CA ALA A 170 1.41 4.98 7.44
C ALA A 170 1.52 6.50 7.24
N MET A 171 0.38 7.21 7.20
CA MET A 171 0.33 8.66 7.00
C MET A 171 0.46 9.46 8.30
N THR A 172 0.40 8.84 9.49
CA THR A 172 0.57 9.53 10.78
C THR A 172 2.03 9.67 11.21
N GLY A 173 2.99 9.29 10.37
CA GLY A 173 4.43 9.34 10.69
C GLY A 173 4.97 10.77 10.80
N HIS A 174 5.95 10.98 11.68
CA HIS A 174 6.47 12.31 12.06
C HIS A 174 7.31 13.05 11.01
N ALA A 175 7.53 12.49 9.81
CA ALA A 175 8.39 13.10 8.79
C ALA A 175 7.67 14.17 7.94
N ALA A 176 6.69 14.87 8.50
CA ALA A 176 5.92 15.87 7.77
C ALA A 176 6.79 17.12 7.54
N GLY A 177 7.28 17.30 6.30
CA GLY A 177 8.02 18.49 5.88
C GLY A 177 9.36 18.24 5.18
N ASP A 178 9.85 17.00 5.18
CA ASP A 178 11.19 16.68 4.66
C ASP A 178 11.16 16.15 3.21
N GLU A 179 12.27 16.30 2.48
CA GLU A 179 12.42 15.84 1.09
C GLU A 179 12.19 14.31 0.96
N THR A 180 12.35 13.56 2.05
CA THR A 180 12.24 12.10 2.05
C THR A 180 10.86 11.58 2.51
N HIS A 181 9.94 12.48 2.88
CA HIS A 181 8.64 12.14 3.47
C HIS A 181 7.82 11.15 2.64
N GLU A 182 7.76 11.34 1.32
CA GLU A 182 6.99 10.47 0.40
C GLU A 182 7.58 9.05 0.36
N ILE A 183 8.91 8.94 0.40
CA ILE A 183 9.60 7.65 0.40
C ILE A 183 9.36 6.95 1.75
N ALA A 184 9.45 7.68 2.86
CA ALA A 184 9.23 7.15 4.20
C ALA A 184 7.80 6.62 4.37
N THR A 185 6.79 7.39 3.96
CA THR A 185 5.37 7.01 4.05
C THR A 185 5.00 5.84 3.14
N SER A 186 5.47 5.83 1.88
CA SER A 186 5.30 4.69 0.96
C SER A 186 5.98 3.42 1.51
N THR A 187 7.19 3.55 2.06
CA THR A 187 7.93 2.43 2.67
C THR A 187 7.20 1.88 3.90
N MET A 188 6.69 2.77 4.75
CA MET A 188 5.91 2.39 5.94
C MET A 188 4.63 1.66 5.56
N LEU A 189 3.90 2.13 4.54
CA LEU A 189 2.71 1.45 4.03
C LEU A 189 3.02 0.00 3.61
N VAL A 190 4.06 -0.18 2.80
CA VAL A 190 4.50 -1.51 2.36
C VAL A 190 4.87 -2.38 3.56
N HIS A 191 5.57 -1.80 4.55
CA HIS A 191 5.97 -2.48 5.78
C HIS A 191 4.76 -2.96 6.59
N LEU A 192 3.80 -2.08 6.87
CA LEU A 192 2.60 -2.37 7.66
C LEU A 192 1.71 -3.43 7.00
N LEU A 193 1.52 -3.35 5.68
CA LEU A 193 0.78 -4.38 4.93
C LEU A 193 1.51 -5.73 4.99
N ALA A 194 2.83 -5.74 4.79
CA ALA A 194 3.61 -6.98 4.79
C ALA A 194 3.63 -7.65 6.17
N VAL A 195 3.93 -6.92 7.24
CA VAL A 195 3.92 -7.46 8.60
C VAL A 195 2.51 -7.86 9.03
N GLY A 196 1.48 -7.06 8.69
CA GLY A 196 0.11 -7.36 9.05
C GLY A 196 -0.42 -8.65 8.42
N ILE A 197 -0.16 -8.84 7.12
CA ILE A 197 -0.52 -10.07 6.42
C ILE A 197 0.24 -11.28 6.98
N TRP A 198 1.53 -11.13 7.25
CA TRP A 198 2.37 -12.22 7.75
C TRP A 198 2.02 -12.56 9.21
N LEU A 199 2.25 -11.66 10.15
CA LEU A 199 2.01 -11.89 11.58
C LEU A 199 0.56 -12.29 11.87
N GLY A 200 -0.40 -11.52 11.36
CA GLY A 200 -1.82 -11.79 11.62
C GLY A 200 -2.31 -13.08 10.98
N GLY A 201 -1.84 -13.39 9.77
CA GLY A 201 -2.19 -14.62 9.08
C GLY A 201 -1.65 -15.85 9.81
N LEU A 202 -0.41 -15.80 10.29
CA LEU A 202 0.20 -16.90 11.04
C LEU A 202 -0.54 -17.10 12.37
N ALA A 203 -0.81 -16.00 13.09
CA ALA A 203 -1.52 -16.04 14.36
C ALA A 203 -2.92 -16.69 14.23
N VAL A 204 -3.70 -16.31 13.20
CA VAL A 204 -5.01 -16.94 12.96
C VAL A 204 -4.88 -18.43 12.65
N LEU A 205 -3.92 -18.83 11.80
CA LEU A 205 -3.69 -20.24 11.46
C LEU A 205 -3.42 -21.10 12.71
N GLN A 206 -2.68 -20.59 13.69
CA GLN A 206 -2.40 -21.33 14.93
C GLN A 206 -3.66 -21.65 15.76
N VAL A 207 -4.71 -20.84 15.61
CA VAL A 207 -5.96 -21.00 16.36
C VAL A 207 -6.97 -21.86 15.62
N LEU A 208 -6.82 -22.10 14.30
CA LEU A 208 -7.75 -22.93 13.50
C LEU A 208 -7.77 -24.40 13.93
N THR A 209 -8.75 -25.15 13.42
CA THR A 209 -8.83 -26.60 13.65
C THR A 209 -7.76 -27.32 12.83
N ASP A 210 -7.39 -28.54 13.25
CA ASP A 210 -6.39 -29.38 12.55
C ASP A 210 -6.70 -29.53 11.06
N ARG A 211 -7.98 -29.58 10.69
CA ARG A 211 -8.44 -29.72 9.30
C ARG A 211 -7.90 -28.62 8.38
N SER A 212 -8.02 -27.35 8.76
CA SER A 212 -7.51 -26.23 7.94
C SER A 212 -6.09 -25.81 8.35
N ARG A 213 -5.72 -25.97 9.62
CA ARG A 213 -4.39 -25.62 10.13
C ARG A 213 -3.31 -26.48 9.49
N ASP A 214 -3.56 -27.77 9.31
CA ASP A 214 -2.58 -28.72 8.81
C ASP A 214 -2.80 -29.10 7.33
N ASP A 215 -3.77 -28.45 6.65
CA ASP A 215 -4.02 -28.64 5.22
C ASP A 215 -2.81 -28.15 4.41
N VAL A 216 -2.12 -29.08 3.76
CA VAL A 216 -0.95 -28.81 2.91
C VAL A 216 -1.20 -27.72 1.87
N ARG A 217 -2.42 -27.61 1.30
CA ARG A 217 -2.76 -26.57 0.33
C ARG A 217 -2.83 -25.19 0.98
N VAL A 218 -3.42 -25.10 2.18
CA VAL A 218 -3.47 -23.87 2.97
C VAL A 218 -2.05 -23.46 3.37
N LEU A 219 -1.26 -24.40 3.89
CA LEU A 219 0.11 -24.16 4.34
C LEU A 219 1.05 -23.76 3.19
N ARG A 220 0.95 -24.39 2.02
CA ARG A 220 1.74 -23.99 0.83
C ARG A 220 1.32 -22.61 0.33
N GLY A 221 0.02 -22.32 0.30
CA GLY A 221 -0.50 -21.02 -0.10
C GLY A 221 -0.04 -19.90 0.84
N TYR A 222 -0.14 -20.16 2.15
CA TYR A 222 0.31 -19.24 3.19
C TYR A 222 1.82 -19.06 3.18
N SER A 223 2.60 -20.13 3.06
CA SER A 223 4.06 -20.06 2.95
C SER A 223 4.46 -19.19 1.77
N HIS A 224 3.84 -19.34 0.58
CA HIS A 224 4.12 -18.45 -0.56
C HIS A 224 3.84 -16.98 -0.24
N LEU A 225 2.72 -16.68 0.43
CA LEU A 225 2.38 -15.33 0.87
C LEU A 225 3.40 -14.78 1.87
N ALA A 226 3.83 -15.58 2.85
CA ALA A 226 4.85 -15.20 3.84
C ALA A 226 6.19 -14.83 3.19
N LEU A 227 6.60 -15.50 2.09
CA LEU A 227 7.80 -15.09 1.34
C LEU A 227 7.63 -13.74 0.65
N ILE A 228 6.45 -13.45 0.10
CA ILE A 228 6.17 -12.13 -0.47
C ILE A 228 6.30 -11.06 0.61
N CYS A 229 5.71 -11.30 1.78
CA CYS A 229 5.83 -10.40 2.93
C CYS A 229 7.28 -10.25 3.39
N TRP A 230 8.05 -11.34 3.48
CA TRP A 230 9.46 -11.29 3.86
C TRP A 230 10.31 -10.47 2.88
N ILE A 231 10.13 -10.65 1.56
CA ILE A 231 10.81 -9.84 0.54
C ILE A 231 10.40 -8.37 0.66
N ALA A 232 9.11 -8.07 0.83
CA ALA A 232 8.62 -6.70 1.00
C ALA A 232 9.19 -6.04 2.27
N LEU A 233 9.31 -6.77 3.37
CA LEU A 233 9.93 -6.28 4.61
C LEU A 233 11.44 -6.05 4.45
N ALA A 234 12.14 -6.92 3.72
CA ALA A 234 13.56 -6.74 3.44
C ALA A 234 13.80 -5.49 2.58
N LEU A 235 13.06 -5.32 1.49
CA LEU A 235 13.18 -4.16 0.61
C LEU A 235 12.80 -2.86 1.31
N SER A 236 11.70 -2.85 2.06
CA SER A 236 11.29 -1.67 2.84
C SER A 236 12.30 -1.34 3.94
N GLY A 237 12.87 -2.34 4.62
CA GLY A 237 13.91 -2.14 5.63
C GLY A 237 15.20 -1.54 5.05
N VAL A 238 15.64 -2.04 3.89
CA VAL A 238 16.82 -1.48 3.19
C VAL A 238 16.58 -0.03 2.79
N LEU A 239 15.42 0.28 2.19
CA LEU A 239 15.09 1.65 1.80
C LEU A 239 15.00 2.58 3.01
N ALA A 240 14.36 2.15 4.10
CA ALA A 240 14.28 2.92 5.33
C ALA A 240 15.67 3.22 5.93
N LEU A 241 16.61 2.27 5.81
CA LEU A 241 17.97 2.44 6.30
C LEU A 241 18.79 3.40 5.41
N VAL A 242 18.69 3.24 4.08
CA VAL A 242 19.40 4.09 3.10
C VAL A 242 18.96 5.55 3.19
N VAL A 243 17.69 5.80 3.47
CA VAL A 243 17.14 7.16 3.55
C VAL A 243 17.50 7.85 4.87
N ARG A 244 17.76 7.09 5.95
CA ARG A 244 17.96 7.64 7.30
C ARG A 244 19.40 7.64 7.80
N MET A 245 20.30 6.94 7.11
CA MET A 245 21.73 6.95 7.42
C MET A 245 22.44 8.00 6.56
N ASN A 246 23.07 9.00 7.18
CA ASN A 246 23.87 9.96 6.43
C ASN A 246 25.26 9.38 6.14
N THR A 247 25.83 8.64 7.09
CA THR A 247 27.15 8.01 6.94
C THR A 247 27.18 6.54 7.41
N PRO A 248 28.06 5.69 6.84
CA PRO A 248 28.25 4.33 7.34
C PRO A 248 28.75 4.25 8.78
N ALA A 249 29.38 5.30 9.32
CA ALA A 249 29.87 5.34 10.70
C ALA A 249 28.73 5.25 11.73
N GLU A 250 27.52 5.68 11.36
CA GLU A 250 26.32 5.63 12.21
C GLU A 250 25.91 4.21 12.60
N LEU A 251 26.37 3.17 11.88
CA LEU A 251 26.21 1.78 12.29
C LEU A 251 26.77 1.50 13.70
N LEU A 252 27.80 2.25 14.11
CA LEU A 252 28.45 2.08 15.41
C LEU A 252 28.07 3.16 16.41
N THR A 253 27.65 4.34 15.96
CA THR A 253 27.40 5.49 16.86
C THR A 253 25.93 5.78 17.14
N SER A 254 25.01 5.35 16.26
CA SER A 254 23.58 5.64 16.39
C SER A 254 22.81 4.45 16.95
N ALA A 255 22.19 4.62 18.13
CA ALA A 255 21.31 3.62 18.73
C ALA A 255 20.13 3.26 17.80
N TYR A 256 19.59 4.25 17.07
CA TYR A 256 18.53 4.05 16.08
C TYR A 256 18.97 3.06 14.99
N VAL A 257 20.15 3.27 14.42
CA VAL A 257 20.72 2.41 13.36
C VAL A 257 21.04 1.01 13.90
N GLN A 258 21.55 0.91 15.14
CA GLN A 258 21.81 -0.37 15.79
C GLN A 258 20.54 -1.20 16.04
N ILE A 259 19.44 -0.56 16.47
CA ILE A 259 18.13 -1.23 16.59
C ILE A 259 17.65 -1.70 15.20
N GLY A 260 17.84 -0.86 14.17
CA GLY A 260 17.59 -1.23 12.77
C GLY A 260 18.37 -2.48 12.33
N LEU A 261 19.66 -2.56 12.66
CA LEU A 261 20.50 -3.73 12.39
C LEU A 261 20.01 -4.97 13.15
N GLY A 262 19.61 -4.81 14.42
CA GLY A 262 18.98 -5.88 15.19
C GLY A 262 17.72 -6.44 14.50
N LYS A 263 16.86 -5.57 13.98
CA LYS A 263 15.69 -5.96 13.18
C LYS A 263 16.08 -6.68 11.89
N ALA A 264 17.16 -6.26 11.23
CA ALA A 264 17.68 -6.95 10.05
C ALA A 264 18.15 -8.38 10.38
N VAL A 265 18.86 -8.57 11.50
CA VAL A 265 19.26 -9.91 11.98
C VAL A 265 18.03 -10.77 12.28
N VAL A 266 17.03 -10.23 12.98
CA VAL A 266 15.78 -10.96 13.25
C VAL A 266 15.06 -11.33 11.95
N LEU A 267 15.02 -10.44 10.96
CA LEU A 267 14.42 -10.72 9.65
C LEU A 267 15.15 -11.84 8.89
N LEU A 268 16.49 -11.89 8.97
CA LEU A 268 17.28 -12.97 8.38
C LEU A 268 17.01 -14.31 9.08
N LEU A 269 16.93 -14.32 10.41
CA LEU A 269 16.55 -15.51 11.19
C LEU A 269 15.14 -16.00 10.82
N LEU A 270 14.17 -15.09 10.69
CA LEU A 270 12.83 -15.42 10.21
C LEU A 270 12.86 -16.02 8.80
N GLY A 271 13.70 -15.49 7.90
CA GLY A 271 13.93 -16.06 6.56
C GLY A 271 14.47 -17.49 6.61
N LEU A 272 15.41 -17.77 7.52
CA LEU A 272 15.93 -19.12 7.76
C LEU A 272 14.84 -20.06 8.28
N LEU A 273 14.04 -19.64 9.26
CA LEU A 273 12.91 -20.44 9.76
C LEU A 273 11.90 -20.75 8.65
N GLY A 274 11.57 -19.75 7.81
CA GLY A 274 10.70 -19.94 6.65
C GLY A 274 11.27 -20.95 5.64
N ALA A 275 12.59 -20.94 5.41
CA ALA A 275 13.26 -21.93 4.56
C ALA A 275 13.19 -23.34 5.17
N LEU A 276 13.39 -23.47 6.49
CA LEU A 276 13.25 -24.74 7.21
C LEU A 276 11.81 -25.28 7.16
N GLN A 277 10.81 -24.42 7.34
CA GLN A 277 9.40 -24.78 7.20
C GLN A 277 9.08 -25.28 5.78
N ARG A 278 9.60 -24.62 4.74
CA ARG A 278 9.42 -25.08 3.35
C ARG A 278 10.01 -26.46 3.10
N ARG A 279 11.13 -26.79 3.73
CA ARG A 279 11.71 -28.15 3.67
C ARG A 279 10.73 -29.18 4.26
N GLN A 280 10.12 -28.89 5.41
CA GLN A 280 9.09 -29.76 6.01
C GLN A 280 7.84 -29.89 5.14
N LEU A 281 7.44 -28.83 4.42
CA LEU A 281 6.34 -28.90 3.46
C LEU A 281 6.67 -29.72 2.20
N ALA A 282 7.96 -29.85 1.87
CA ALA A 282 8.46 -30.62 0.75
C ALA A 282 8.58 -32.12 1.07
N THR A 283 8.91 -32.49 2.32
CA THR A 283 8.91 -33.91 2.76
C THR A 283 7.51 -34.54 2.72
N GLY A 284 6.47 -33.71 2.86
CA GLY A 284 5.07 -34.14 2.86
C GLY A 284 4.52 -34.29 4.27
N LEU A 285 3.28 -33.83 4.48
CA LEU A 285 2.59 -33.84 5.78
C LEU A 285 1.56 -34.98 5.85
N GLY A 286 2.03 -36.22 5.64
CA GLY A 286 1.20 -37.42 5.63
C GLY A 286 0.82 -37.94 7.03
N THR A 287 0.00 -38.99 7.05
CA THR A 287 -0.42 -39.69 8.28
C THR A 287 0.62 -40.71 8.77
N ASP A 288 1.64 -40.97 7.97
CA ASP A 288 2.76 -41.84 8.25
C ASP A 288 3.68 -41.24 9.35
N SER A 289 4.62 -42.04 9.85
CA SER A 289 5.46 -41.61 10.98
C SER A 289 6.34 -40.41 10.65
N GLU A 290 6.80 -40.31 9.40
CA GLU A 290 7.65 -39.22 8.93
C GLU A 290 6.82 -37.94 8.72
N GLY A 291 5.66 -38.06 8.07
CA GLY A 291 4.70 -36.96 7.90
C GLY A 291 4.25 -36.33 9.23
N ARG A 292 3.98 -37.14 10.26
CA ARG A 292 3.65 -36.64 11.61
C ARG A 292 4.81 -35.90 12.28
N ARG A 293 6.05 -36.36 12.13
CA ARG A 293 7.24 -35.67 12.65
C ARG A 293 7.48 -34.34 11.92
N ALA A 294 7.33 -34.34 10.60
CA ALA A 294 7.45 -33.13 9.79
C ALA A 294 6.41 -32.07 10.20
N LEU A 295 5.15 -32.49 10.41
CA LEU A 295 4.08 -31.61 10.88
C LEU A 295 4.36 -31.05 12.29
N GLY A 296 4.81 -31.90 13.21
CA GLY A 296 5.20 -31.47 14.55
C GLY A 296 6.33 -30.43 14.53
N THR A 297 7.32 -30.63 13.66
CA THR A 297 8.44 -29.70 13.46
C THR A 297 7.95 -28.39 12.85
N TYR A 298 7.11 -28.44 11.81
CA TYR A 298 6.50 -27.28 11.19
C TYR A 298 5.77 -26.40 12.22
N ARG A 299 4.94 -27.01 13.08
CA ARG A 299 4.21 -26.28 14.14
C ARG A 299 5.15 -25.61 15.14
N ARG A 300 6.24 -26.28 15.55
CA ARG A 300 7.25 -25.69 16.46
C ARG A 300 7.94 -24.50 15.81
N LEU A 301 8.32 -24.61 14.53
CA LEU A 301 8.92 -23.52 13.78
C LEU A 301 7.95 -22.34 13.62
N ALA A 302 6.66 -22.58 13.38
CA ALA A 302 5.64 -21.53 13.30
C ALA A 302 5.45 -20.78 14.63
N LEU A 303 5.54 -21.46 15.77
CA LEU A 303 5.51 -20.81 17.08
C LEU A 303 6.77 -19.98 17.34
N LEU A 304 7.94 -20.51 16.94
CA LEU A 304 9.21 -19.77 17.04
C LEU A 304 9.22 -18.53 16.15
N GLU A 305 8.66 -18.64 14.95
CA GLU A 305 8.48 -17.52 14.01
C GLU A 305 7.61 -16.42 14.62
N LEU A 306 6.46 -16.77 15.23
CA LEU A 306 5.63 -15.81 15.97
C LEU A 306 6.38 -15.15 17.14
N ALA A 307 7.19 -15.91 17.88
CA ALA A 307 7.99 -15.36 18.98
C ALA A 307 9.03 -14.34 18.47
N LEU A 308 9.74 -14.65 17.38
CA LEU A 308 10.69 -13.73 16.75
C LEU A 308 10.02 -12.49 16.14
N MET A 309 8.82 -12.63 15.58
CA MET A 309 8.02 -11.47 15.15
C MET A 309 7.63 -10.60 16.34
N GLY A 310 7.24 -11.18 17.47
CA GLY A 310 6.98 -10.44 18.71
C GLY A 310 8.21 -9.63 19.16
N LEU A 311 9.41 -10.23 19.07
CA LEU A 311 10.66 -9.53 19.32
C LEU A 311 10.89 -8.38 18.33
N ALA A 312 10.64 -8.60 17.03
CA ALA A 312 10.78 -7.56 16.02
C ALA A 312 9.81 -6.38 16.25
N VAL A 313 8.58 -6.66 16.70
CA VAL A 313 7.59 -5.64 17.08
C VAL A 313 8.05 -4.86 18.31
N ALA A 314 8.59 -5.55 19.34
CA ALA A 314 9.15 -4.88 20.51
C ALA A 314 10.33 -3.95 20.16
N LEU A 315 11.25 -4.42 19.30
CA LEU A 315 12.33 -3.58 18.78
C LEU A 315 11.80 -2.40 17.95
N ALA A 316 10.73 -2.59 17.18
CA ALA A 316 10.10 -1.51 16.44
C ALA A 316 9.49 -0.45 17.37
N ALA A 317 8.87 -0.84 18.48
CA ALA A 317 8.36 0.08 19.48
C ALA A 317 9.51 0.91 20.11
N ALA A 318 10.61 0.25 20.49
CA ALA A 318 11.84 0.92 20.94
C ALA A 318 12.39 1.94 19.93
N MET A 319 12.41 1.55 18.66
CA MET A 319 12.90 2.40 17.57
C MET A 319 11.97 3.59 17.27
N SER A 320 10.65 3.42 17.40
CA SER A 320 9.67 4.48 17.14
C SER A 320 9.74 5.62 18.16
N SER A 321 10.27 5.33 19.33
CA SER A 321 10.48 6.32 20.37
C SER A 321 11.87 6.95 20.26
N SER A 322 12.89 6.22 19.79
CA SER A 322 14.25 6.76 19.65
C SER A 322 14.30 7.89 18.61
N PRO A 323 14.96 9.03 18.88
CA PRO A 323 15.13 10.07 17.88
C PRO A 323 15.93 9.51 16.69
N PRO A 324 15.47 9.70 15.44
CA PRO A 324 16.28 9.36 14.28
C PRO A 324 17.55 10.23 14.23
N PRO A 325 18.59 9.81 13.49
CA PRO A 325 19.72 10.69 13.19
C PRO A 325 19.25 12.05 12.66
N GLU A 326 19.93 13.13 13.04
CA GLU A 326 19.63 14.47 12.51
C GLU A 326 19.75 14.44 10.99
N GLU A 327 18.72 14.92 10.29
CA GLU A 327 18.77 15.03 8.83
C GLU A 327 19.68 16.21 8.45
N GLU A 328 20.75 15.92 7.69
CA GLU A 328 21.59 16.94 7.08
C GLU A 328 20.89 17.50 5.84
N GLY A 329 20.03 18.52 6.01
CA GLY A 329 19.36 19.16 4.89
C GLY A 329 18.74 20.50 5.24
N THR A 330 19.06 21.55 4.47
CA THR A 330 18.23 22.76 4.46
C THR A 330 16.96 22.49 3.66
N PRO A 331 15.77 22.85 4.18
CA PRO A 331 14.52 22.73 3.43
C PRO A 331 14.66 23.35 2.03
N PRO A 332 14.08 22.71 0.99
CA PRO A 332 14.27 23.15 -0.37
C PRO A 332 13.82 24.61 -0.55
N ALA A 333 14.75 25.46 -0.99
CA ALA A 333 14.53 26.89 -1.14
C ALA A 333 13.75 27.23 -2.43
N GLY A 334 13.10 28.40 -2.43
CA GLY A 334 12.34 28.92 -3.58
C GLY A 334 10.91 28.37 -3.68
N THR A 335 10.12 28.92 -4.61
CA THR A 335 8.68 28.65 -4.67
C THR A 335 8.35 27.19 -5.03
N ALA A 336 9.15 26.54 -5.88
CA ALA A 336 9.03 25.10 -6.14
C ALA A 336 9.29 24.27 -4.89
N GLY A 337 10.27 24.64 -4.06
CA GLY A 337 10.56 23.97 -2.79
C GLY A 337 9.37 24.03 -1.85
N THR A 338 8.81 25.23 -1.64
CA THR A 338 7.64 25.44 -0.78
C THR A 338 6.39 24.70 -1.28
N LEU A 339 6.18 24.61 -2.60
CA LEU A 339 5.02 23.91 -3.15
C LEU A 339 5.21 22.41 -3.14
N THR A 340 6.33 21.92 -3.65
CA THR A 340 6.49 20.51 -4.01
C THR A 340 7.10 19.67 -2.88
N GLY A 341 7.79 20.31 -1.93
CA GLY A 341 8.65 19.66 -0.94
C GLY A 341 10.01 19.21 -1.51
N TYR A 342 10.35 19.62 -2.73
CA TYR A 342 11.57 19.22 -3.44
C TYR A 342 12.23 20.41 -4.14
N PRO A 343 13.56 20.38 -4.35
CA PRO A 343 14.24 21.41 -5.12
C PRO A 343 13.71 21.44 -6.55
N LEU A 344 13.72 22.62 -7.17
CA LEU A 344 13.33 22.77 -8.57
C LEU A 344 14.25 21.88 -9.44
N PRO A 345 13.71 20.94 -10.22
CA PRO A 345 14.54 20.05 -11.01
C PRO A 345 15.29 20.83 -12.11
N PRO A 346 16.46 20.33 -12.52
CA PRO A 346 17.25 20.96 -13.57
C PRO A 346 16.49 21.00 -14.89
N ALA A 347 16.90 21.92 -15.77
CA ALA A 347 16.30 22.08 -17.08
C ALA A 347 16.34 20.74 -17.85
N PRO A 348 15.21 20.26 -18.37
CA PRO A 348 15.11 18.93 -18.96
C PRO A 348 15.75 18.86 -20.35
N ASP A 349 16.98 18.36 -20.39
CA ASP A 349 17.61 17.77 -21.59
C ASP A 349 17.56 16.23 -21.52
N LEU A 350 17.92 15.54 -22.61
CA LEU A 350 17.81 14.07 -22.68
C LEU A 350 18.64 13.35 -21.60
N VAL A 351 19.87 13.80 -21.34
CA VAL A 351 20.79 13.13 -20.41
C VAL A 351 20.37 13.37 -18.98
N THR A 352 20.06 14.63 -18.64
CA THR A 352 19.56 15.07 -17.35
C THR A 352 18.28 14.34 -17.01
N VAL A 353 17.30 14.33 -17.91
CA VAL A 353 16.02 13.64 -17.70
C VAL A 353 16.25 12.17 -17.41
N LEU A 354 17.06 11.46 -18.19
CA LEU A 354 17.33 10.04 -17.96
C LEU A 354 18.09 9.76 -16.65
N GLY A 355 18.85 10.73 -16.16
CA GLY A 355 19.54 10.68 -14.87
C GLY A 355 18.67 11.05 -13.66
N GLN A 356 17.51 11.69 -13.87
CA GLN A 356 16.60 12.07 -12.78
C GLN A 356 15.76 10.87 -12.32
N TRP A 357 15.95 10.45 -11.07
CA TRP A 357 15.20 9.38 -10.42
C TRP A 357 14.78 9.78 -9.02
N ARG A 358 13.52 9.48 -8.70
CA ARG A 358 12.98 9.61 -7.35
C ARG A 358 12.19 8.36 -7.05
N PRO A 359 12.83 7.33 -6.45
CA PRO A 359 12.19 6.05 -6.19
C PRO A 359 10.88 6.21 -5.42
N ASP A 360 9.81 5.60 -5.93
CA ASP A 360 8.58 5.40 -5.17
C ASP A 360 8.51 3.93 -4.71
N PRO A 361 8.75 3.68 -3.40
CA PRO A 361 8.71 2.34 -2.83
C PRO A 361 7.40 1.60 -3.09
N PHE A 362 6.27 2.33 -3.18
CA PHE A 362 4.96 1.71 -3.34
C PHE A 362 4.80 1.08 -4.72
N GLY A 363 5.11 1.82 -5.80
CA GLY A 363 5.10 1.29 -7.16
C GLY A 363 6.01 0.08 -7.36
N ALA A 364 7.24 0.14 -6.79
CA ALA A 364 8.20 -0.96 -6.82
C ALA A 364 7.72 -2.20 -6.05
N ALA A 365 7.17 -2.00 -4.84
CA ALA A 365 6.61 -3.08 -4.04
C ALA A 365 5.41 -3.73 -4.74
N LEU A 366 4.50 -2.95 -5.31
CA LEU A 366 3.36 -3.46 -6.06
C LEU A 366 3.80 -4.31 -7.26
N ALA A 367 4.80 -3.83 -8.04
CA ALA A 367 5.38 -4.60 -9.12
C ALA A 367 5.95 -5.95 -8.65
N CYS A 368 6.72 -5.95 -7.55
CA CYS A 368 7.29 -7.16 -6.95
C CYS A 368 6.18 -8.13 -6.50
N VAL A 369 5.16 -7.64 -5.81
CA VAL A 369 4.02 -8.46 -5.35
C VAL A 369 3.30 -9.09 -6.55
N LEU A 370 3.03 -8.34 -7.61
CA LEU A 370 2.38 -8.86 -8.82
C LEU A 370 3.21 -9.96 -9.48
N LEU A 371 4.52 -9.77 -9.58
CA LEU A 371 5.46 -10.76 -10.12
C LEU A 371 5.55 -12.01 -9.25
N LEU A 372 5.58 -11.89 -7.93
CA LEU A 372 5.64 -13.02 -7.02
C LEU A 372 4.29 -13.77 -6.92
N LEU A 373 3.16 -13.07 -7.01
CA LEU A 373 1.85 -13.73 -7.13
C LEU A 373 1.72 -14.49 -8.45
N TRP A 374 2.38 -13.99 -9.50
CA TRP A 374 2.46 -14.65 -10.79
C TRP A 374 3.39 -15.87 -10.77
N TRP A 375 4.58 -15.72 -10.20
CA TRP A 375 5.57 -16.77 -10.04
C TRP A 375 5.20 -17.70 -8.88
N ARG A 376 4.53 -18.81 -9.21
CA ARG A 376 4.19 -19.87 -8.25
C ARG A 376 4.82 -21.17 -8.72
N PRO A 377 5.78 -21.76 -7.99
CA PRO A 377 6.49 -22.97 -8.42
C PRO A 377 5.56 -24.14 -8.75
N SER A 378 4.43 -24.25 -8.05
CA SER A 378 3.44 -25.32 -8.26
C SER A 378 2.29 -24.93 -9.20
N ALA A 379 2.33 -23.76 -9.84
CA ALA A 379 1.28 -23.37 -10.78
C ALA A 379 1.51 -23.98 -12.17
N PRO A 380 0.43 -24.31 -12.90
CA PRO A 380 0.57 -24.77 -14.28
C PRO A 380 1.28 -23.74 -15.15
N PRO A 381 1.98 -24.17 -16.22
CA PRO A 381 2.69 -23.28 -17.11
C PRO A 381 1.74 -22.24 -17.70
N ARG A 382 2.15 -20.97 -17.64
CA ARG A 382 1.33 -19.85 -18.13
C ARG A 382 1.76 -19.46 -19.55
N PRO A 383 0.84 -18.95 -20.39
CA PRO A 383 1.17 -18.48 -21.73
C PRO A 383 2.26 -17.41 -21.69
N ARG A 384 3.32 -17.57 -22.50
CA ARG A 384 4.46 -16.63 -22.57
C ARG A 384 4.01 -15.18 -22.77
N GLY A 385 2.99 -14.95 -23.60
CA GLY A 385 2.44 -13.61 -23.84
C GLY A 385 1.91 -12.92 -22.58
N ARG A 386 1.26 -13.64 -21.65
CA ARG A 386 0.79 -13.03 -20.39
C ARG A 386 1.93 -12.74 -19.43
N SER A 387 2.96 -13.59 -19.40
CA SER A 387 4.16 -13.34 -18.60
C SER A 387 4.91 -12.10 -19.10
N LEU A 388 5.04 -11.94 -20.43
CA LEU A 388 5.64 -10.75 -21.03
C LEU A 388 4.82 -9.48 -20.74
N GLN A 389 3.49 -9.56 -20.86
CA GLN A 389 2.60 -8.45 -20.51
C GLN A 389 2.73 -8.04 -19.04
N LEU A 390 2.81 -9.01 -18.13
CA LEU A 390 3.04 -8.72 -16.73
C LEU A 390 4.39 -8.05 -16.50
N LEU A 391 5.46 -8.59 -17.08
CA LEU A 391 6.81 -8.05 -16.91
C LEU A 391 6.90 -6.61 -17.45
N LEU A 392 6.37 -6.36 -18.65
CA LEU A 392 6.34 -5.04 -19.25
C LEU A 392 5.45 -4.07 -18.47
N GLY A 393 4.29 -4.51 -17.97
CA GLY A 393 3.41 -3.70 -17.14
C GLY A 393 4.03 -3.36 -15.79
N ALA A 394 4.72 -4.31 -15.16
CA ALA A 394 5.45 -4.11 -13.90
C ALA A 394 6.66 -3.18 -14.10
N ALA A 395 7.42 -3.36 -15.18
CA ALA A 395 8.52 -2.45 -15.53
C ALA A 395 7.99 -1.03 -15.79
N ALA A 396 6.93 -0.89 -16.57
CA ALA A 396 6.29 0.41 -16.81
C ALA A 396 5.81 1.06 -15.50
N LEU A 397 5.19 0.30 -14.60
CA LEU A 397 4.78 0.80 -13.29
C LEU A 397 5.97 1.41 -12.52
N VAL A 398 7.09 0.69 -12.41
CA VAL A 398 8.29 1.18 -11.72
C VAL A 398 8.87 2.41 -12.42
N LEU A 399 9.02 2.37 -13.75
CA LEU A 399 9.56 3.50 -14.52
C LEU A 399 8.72 4.77 -14.37
N LEU A 400 7.39 4.64 -14.37
CA LEU A 400 6.48 5.78 -14.31
C LEU A 400 6.35 6.36 -12.90
N THR A 401 6.46 5.52 -11.85
CA THR A 401 6.35 5.95 -10.45
C THR A 401 7.68 6.38 -9.85
N SER A 402 8.81 5.90 -10.38
CA SER A 402 10.15 6.17 -9.84
C SER A 402 11.05 7.00 -10.76
N GLY A 403 10.73 7.07 -12.06
CA GLY A 403 11.55 7.71 -13.06
C GLY A 403 11.29 9.21 -13.24
N PRO A 404 11.67 9.77 -14.40
CA PRO A 404 11.70 11.22 -14.59
C PRO A 404 10.32 11.88 -14.54
N LEU A 405 9.27 11.17 -14.95
CA LEU A 405 7.90 11.68 -14.86
C LEU A 405 7.46 11.91 -13.40
N ASN A 406 8.00 11.16 -12.44
CA ASN A 406 7.74 11.38 -11.02
C ASN A 406 8.43 12.66 -10.52
N VAL A 407 9.66 12.92 -10.99
CA VAL A 407 10.44 14.11 -10.63
C VAL A 407 9.80 15.38 -11.22
N TYR A 408 9.52 15.38 -12.52
CA TYR A 408 8.99 16.55 -13.21
C TYR A 408 7.47 16.71 -13.04
N GLY A 409 6.75 15.67 -12.61
CA GLY A 409 5.29 15.64 -12.49
C GLY A 409 4.70 16.62 -11.49
N LYS A 410 5.50 17.15 -10.55
CA LYS A 410 5.06 18.23 -9.65
C LYS A 410 5.32 19.63 -10.21
N VAL A 411 6.05 19.78 -11.32
CA VAL A 411 6.46 21.09 -11.85
C VAL A 411 5.96 21.34 -13.29
N LEU A 412 5.71 20.26 -14.05
CA LEU A 412 5.19 20.32 -15.42
C LEU A 412 3.83 19.62 -15.51
N VAL A 413 2.87 20.29 -16.12
CA VAL A 413 1.54 19.73 -16.42
C VAL A 413 1.69 18.58 -17.41
N SER A 414 2.59 18.73 -18.39
CA SER A 414 2.86 17.70 -19.39
C SER A 414 3.40 16.40 -18.77
N ALA A 415 4.35 16.49 -17.85
CA ALA A 415 4.87 15.33 -17.13
C ALA A 415 3.79 14.68 -16.26
N HIS A 416 3.02 15.48 -15.52
CA HIS A 416 1.95 15.00 -14.65
C HIS A 416 0.86 14.24 -15.43
N VAL A 417 0.33 14.85 -16.49
CA VAL A 417 -0.69 14.23 -17.35
C VAL A 417 -0.14 12.99 -18.03
N LEU A 418 1.07 13.05 -18.57
CA LEU A 418 1.68 11.93 -19.26
C LEU A 418 1.91 10.74 -18.32
N GLN A 419 2.34 10.97 -17.07
CA GLN A 419 2.48 9.92 -16.06
C GLN A 419 1.17 9.15 -15.88
N HIS A 420 0.06 9.86 -15.68
CA HIS A 420 -1.25 9.24 -15.45
C HIS A 420 -1.80 8.55 -16.70
N VAL A 421 -1.60 9.12 -17.89
CA VAL A 421 -2.01 8.49 -19.15
C VAL A 421 -1.20 7.22 -19.43
N LEU A 422 0.10 7.22 -19.11
CA LEU A 422 0.96 6.05 -19.28
C LEU A 422 0.69 4.97 -18.21
N LEU A 423 0.31 5.37 -16.98
CA LEU A 423 -0.17 4.44 -15.96
C LEU A 423 -1.51 3.82 -16.38
N LEU A 424 -2.41 4.63 -16.93
CA LEU A 424 -3.71 4.21 -17.43
C LEU A 424 -3.58 3.22 -18.59
N VAL A 425 -2.85 3.57 -19.65
CA VAL A 425 -2.86 2.74 -20.85
C VAL A 425 -1.73 1.70 -20.84
N PRO A 426 -0.46 2.02 -21.15
CA PRO A 426 0.56 0.99 -21.24
C PRO A 426 0.71 0.17 -19.96
N ALA A 427 0.85 0.76 -18.77
CA ALA A 427 1.03 -0.04 -17.55
C ALA A 427 -0.25 -0.82 -17.19
N GLY A 428 -1.37 -0.12 -16.98
CA GLY A 428 -2.62 -0.71 -16.52
C GLY A 428 -3.21 -1.73 -17.51
N VAL A 429 -3.22 -1.45 -18.81
CA VAL A 429 -3.75 -2.38 -19.83
C VAL A 429 -2.87 -3.63 -19.94
N LEU A 430 -1.54 -3.51 -19.87
CA LEU A 430 -0.65 -4.67 -19.88
C LEU A 430 -0.88 -5.57 -18.65
N LEU A 431 -0.99 -4.97 -17.46
CA LEU A 431 -1.32 -5.71 -16.24
C LEU A 431 -2.70 -6.38 -16.35
N GLY A 432 -3.73 -5.66 -16.78
CA GLY A 432 -5.07 -6.21 -16.97
C GLY A 432 -5.16 -7.30 -18.04
N CYS A 433 -4.30 -7.25 -19.07
CA CYS A 433 -4.15 -8.34 -20.05
C CYS A 433 -3.54 -9.60 -19.44
N ALA A 434 -2.56 -9.45 -18.56
CA ALA A 434 -1.93 -10.56 -17.85
C ALA A 434 -2.89 -11.20 -16.83
N MET A 435 -3.75 -10.40 -16.18
CA MET A 435 -4.65 -10.85 -15.11
C MET A 435 -5.65 -11.93 -15.54
N THR A 436 -5.98 -12.79 -14.58
CA THR A 436 -7.11 -13.73 -14.70
C THR A 436 -8.42 -12.97 -14.51
N ILE A 437 -9.39 -13.22 -15.39
CA ILE A 437 -10.70 -12.59 -15.29
C ILE A 437 -11.45 -13.15 -14.06
N PRO A 438 -11.87 -12.30 -13.11
CA PRO A 438 -12.67 -12.73 -11.97
C PRO A 438 -14.00 -13.36 -12.44
N PRO A 439 -14.45 -14.49 -11.87
CA PRO A 439 -15.71 -15.12 -12.26
C PRO A 439 -16.91 -14.18 -12.16
N ARG A 440 -16.98 -13.36 -11.10
CA ARG A 440 -18.05 -12.36 -10.92
C ARG A 440 -18.06 -11.29 -11.99
N LEU A 441 -16.87 -10.86 -12.42
CA LEU A 441 -16.77 -9.88 -13.49
C LEU A 441 -17.21 -10.49 -14.82
N ARG A 442 -16.85 -11.76 -15.06
CA ARG A 442 -17.37 -12.49 -16.22
C ARG A 442 -18.89 -12.53 -16.21
N THR A 443 -19.50 -13.02 -15.13
CA THR A 443 -20.97 -13.11 -15.02
C THR A 443 -21.66 -11.76 -15.19
N LEU A 444 -21.02 -10.67 -14.75
CA LEU A 444 -21.56 -9.31 -14.89
C LEU A 444 -21.53 -8.79 -16.34
N LEU A 445 -20.44 -9.06 -17.07
CA LEU A 445 -20.20 -8.49 -18.41
C LEU A 445 -20.57 -9.41 -19.57
N GLU A 446 -20.75 -10.71 -19.33
CA GLU A 446 -20.95 -11.71 -20.37
C GLU A 446 -22.17 -11.37 -21.26
N GLY A 447 -21.93 -11.20 -22.55
CA GLY A 447 -22.94 -10.77 -23.53
C GLY A 447 -23.36 -9.29 -23.47
N ARG A 448 -22.95 -8.53 -22.44
CA ARG A 448 -23.41 -7.16 -22.16
C ARG A 448 -22.37 -6.10 -22.53
N TRP A 449 -22.15 -5.92 -23.84
CA TRP A 449 -21.15 -4.97 -24.34
C TRP A 449 -21.36 -3.50 -23.90
N PRO A 450 -22.58 -2.96 -23.69
CA PRO A 450 -22.74 -1.59 -23.22
C PRO A 450 -22.22 -1.42 -21.78
N LEU A 451 -22.42 -2.42 -20.93
CA LEU A 451 -21.92 -2.41 -19.56
C LEU A 451 -20.39 -2.55 -19.54
N ALA A 452 -19.83 -3.36 -20.44
CA ALA A 452 -18.37 -3.40 -20.64
C ALA A 452 -17.80 -2.05 -21.13
N ALA A 453 -18.49 -1.36 -22.04
CA ALA A 453 -18.13 -0.02 -22.50
C ALA A 453 -18.19 1.01 -21.35
N LEU A 454 -19.25 0.98 -20.53
CA LEU A 454 -19.38 1.84 -19.36
C LEU A 454 -18.28 1.59 -18.33
N LEU A 455 -17.93 0.32 -18.09
CA LEU A 455 -16.82 -0.03 -17.21
C LEU A 455 -15.47 0.45 -17.75
N ALA A 456 -15.25 0.35 -19.07
CA ALA A 456 -14.05 0.86 -19.71
C ALA A 456 -13.99 2.41 -19.71
N ALA A 457 -15.13 3.09 -19.69
CA ALA A 457 -15.23 4.55 -19.62
C ALA A 457 -15.05 5.11 -18.21
N ALA A 458 -15.49 4.37 -17.18
CA ALA A 458 -15.58 4.87 -15.80
C ALA A 458 -14.24 5.42 -15.29
N GLY A 459 -13.15 4.68 -15.48
CA GLY A 459 -11.83 5.08 -15.04
C GLY A 459 -11.30 6.37 -15.70
N PRO A 460 -11.24 6.45 -17.05
CA PRO A 460 -10.89 7.69 -17.75
C PRO A 460 -11.76 8.89 -17.39
N LEU A 461 -13.07 8.69 -17.19
CA LEU A 461 -13.98 9.76 -16.77
C LEU A 461 -13.69 10.26 -15.35
N LEU A 462 -13.44 9.33 -14.42
CA LEU A 462 -13.05 9.70 -13.05
C LEU A 462 -11.71 10.43 -13.04
N LEU A 463 -10.74 9.97 -13.84
CA LEU A 463 -9.45 10.65 -13.98
C LEU A 463 -9.66 12.07 -14.52
N ALA A 464 -10.43 12.24 -15.61
CA ALA A 464 -10.76 13.56 -16.15
C ALA A 464 -11.47 14.46 -15.12
N ALA A 465 -12.39 13.90 -14.33
CA ALA A 465 -13.08 14.63 -13.26
C ALA A 465 -12.10 15.13 -12.18
N CYS A 466 -11.09 14.34 -11.81
CA CYS A 466 -10.03 14.77 -10.89
C CYS A 466 -9.23 15.95 -11.46
N TYR A 467 -8.89 15.94 -12.76
CA TYR A 467 -8.15 17.04 -13.40
C TYR A 467 -8.97 18.31 -13.56
N ILE A 468 -10.26 18.19 -13.91
CA ILE A 468 -11.14 19.35 -14.12
C ILE A 468 -11.52 20.00 -12.79
N SER A 469 -11.51 19.25 -11.68
CA SER A 469 -11.83 19.74 -10.35
C SER A 469 -10.61 20.39 -9.68
N PRO A 470 -10.58 21.73 -9.49
CA PRO A 470 -9.47 22.40 -8.82
C PRO A 470 -9.12 21.85 -7.43
N PRO A 471 -10.07 21.55 -6.51
CA PRO A 471 -9.72 21.04 -5.19
C PRO A 471 -9.13 19.62 -5.25
N LEU A 472 -9.62 18.76 -6.13
CA LEU A 472 -9.10 17.40 -6.25
C LEU A 472 -7.70 17.38 -6.87
N LEU A 473 -7.48 18.16 -7.93
CA LEU A 473 -6.16 18.28 -8.54
C LEU A 473 -5.17 18.93 -7.58
N ARG A 474 -5.59 19.99 -6.85
CA ARG A 474 -4.73 20.62 -5.84
C ARG A 474 -4.36 19.62 -4.75
N ALA A 475 -5.32 18.86 -4.21
CA ALA A 475 -5.05 17.83 -3.23
C ALA A 475 -4.07 16.77 -3.75
N ALA A 476 -4.21 16.33 -5.01
CA ALA A 476 -3.31 15.34 -5.63
C ALA A 476 -1.89 15.84 -5.92
N LEU A 477 -1.66 17.16 -5.89
CA LEU A 477 -0.33 17.77 -6.02
C LEU A 477 0.32 18.01 -4.65
N ASP A 478 -0.49 18.44 -3.70
CA ASP A 478 -0.10 18.83 -2.34
C ASP A 478 0.12 17.61 -1.43
N SER A 479 -0.81 16.63 -1.48
CA SER A 479 -0.80 15.45 -0.62
C SER A 479 -0.29 14.21 -1.35
N HIS A 480 0.74 13.58 -0.78
CA HIS A 480 1.28 12.30 -1.25
C HIS A 480 0.20 11.22 -1.37
N ALA A 481 -0.69 11.13 -0.38
CA ALA A 481 -1.77 10.16 -0.36
C ALA A 481 -2.74 10.33 -1.53
N ALA A 482 -3.12 11.57 -1.85
CA ALA A 482 -3.99 11.87 -2.96
C ALA A 482 -3.29 11.63 -4.30
N HIS A 483 -1.98 11.91 -4.40
CA HIS A 483 -1.18 11.57 -5.57
C HIS A 483 -1.14 10.06 -5.82
N LEU A 484 -0.83 9.26 -4.79
CA LEU A 484 -0.84 7.79 -4.85
C LEU A 484 -2.22 7.26 -5.24
N ALA A 485 -3.30 7.84 -4.70
CA ALA A 485 -4.67 7.47 -5.07
C ALA A 485 -4.97 7.74 -6.55
N LEU A 486 -4.48 8.86 -7.09
CA LEU A 486 -4.64 9.21 -8.51
C LEU A 486 -3.85 8.26 -9.43
N GLN A 487 -2.63 7.89 -9.05
CA GLN A 487 -1.81 6.89 -9.75
C GLN A 487 -2.47 5.49 -9.73
N LEU A 488 -2.98 5.07 -8.58
CA LEU A 488 -3.72 3.81 -8.42
C LEU A 488 -5.02 3.80 -9.21
N LEU A 489 -5.76 4.91 -9.24
CA LEU A 489 -6.97 5.07 -10.07
C LEU A 489 -6.63 4.87 -11.54
N ALA A 490 -5.57 5.53 -12.05
CA ALA A 490 -5.13 5.38 -13.42
C ALA A 490 -4.76 3.91 -13.73
N LEU A 491 -3.91 3.29 -12.90
CA LEU A 491 -3.48 1.90 -13.08
C LEU A 491 -4.66 0.91 -13.08
N ALA A 492 -5.58 1.06 -12.11
CA ALA A 492 -6.77 0.22 -11.98
C ALA A 492 -7.75 0.41 -13.14
N ALA A 493 -7.95 1.64 -13.59
CA ALA A 493 -8.75 1.98 -14.76
C ALA A 493 -8.22 1.28 -16.02
N GLY A 494 -6.90 1.27 -16.21
CA GLY A 494 -6.24 0.54 -17.29
C GLY A 494 -6.49 -0.96 -17.26
N ALA A 495 -6.34 -1.55 -16.08
CA ALA A 495 -6.60 -2.96 -15.88
C ALA A 495 -8.06 -3.32 -16.17
N LEU A 496 -9.00 -2.48 -15.73
CA LEU A 496 -10.43 -2.64 -16.00
C LEU A 496 -10.77 -2.49 -17.49
N ILE A 497 -10.16 -1.54 -18.20
CA ILE A 497 -10.28 -1.41 -19.66
C ILE A 497 -9.88 -2.72 -20.34
N ALA A 498 -8.73 -3.28 -20.00
CA ALA A 498 -8.26 -4.54 -20.59
C ALA A 498 -9.22 -5.71 -20.30
N LEU A 499 -9.72 -5.82 -19.07
CA LEU A 499 -10.66 -6.86 -18.67
C LEU A 499 -12.01 -6.71 -19.40
N ALA A 500 -12.54 -5.48 -19.50
CA ALA A 500 -13.78 -5.17 -20.21
C ALA A 500 -13.68 -5.52 -21.70
N VAL A 501 -12.60 -5.13 -22.38
CA VAL A 501 -12.36 -5.45 -23.80
C VAL A 501 -12.25 -6.96 -24.01
N ARG A 502 -11.58 -7.68 -23.12
CA ARG A 502 -11.44 -9.15 -23.20
C ARG A 502 -12.77 -9.89 -23.02
N LEU A 503 -13.64 -9.36 -22.17
CA LEU A 503 -14.97 -9.89 -21.88
C LEU A 503 -16.02 -9.51 -22.93
N ALA A 504 -15.77 -8.46 -23.71
CA ALA A 504 -16.70 -8.05 -24.75
C ALA A 504 -16.84 -9.10 -25.88
N PRO A 505 -18.05 -9.27 -26.45
CA PRO A 505 -18.29 -10.14 -27.60
C PRO A 505 -17.38 -9.76 -28.78
N ALA A 506 -16.86 -10.76 -29.51
CA ALA A 506 -15.92 -10.55 -30.62
C ALA A 506 -16.30 -9.42 -31.61
N PRO A 507 -17.56 -9.30 -32.11
CA PRO A 507 -17.93 -8.20 -33.01
C PRO A 507 -17.97 -6.83 -32.34
N ARG A 508 -18.05 -6.78 -30.99
CA ARG A 508 -18.18 -5.55 -30.19
C ARG A 508 -16.90 -5.13 -29.47
N ARG A 509 -15.83 -5.93 -29.50
CA ARG A 509 -14.55 -5.61 -28.82
C ARG A 509 -13.93 -4.29 -29.28
N ALA A 510 -13.96 -4.01 -30.58
CA ALA A 510 -13.42 -2.77 -31.13
C ALA A 510 -14.18 -1.54 -30.61
N TRP A 511 -15.51 -1.64 -30.47
CA TRP A 511 -16.33 -0.57 -29.91
C TRP A 511 -16.01 -0.31 -28.44
N VAL A 512 -15.89 -1.36 -27.63
CA VAL A 512 -15.51 -1.24 -26.21
C VAL A 512 -14.11 -0.65 -26.06
N ALA A 513 -13.17 -1.01 -26.92
CA ALA A 513 -11.81 -0.46 -26.92
C ALA A 513 -11.74 0.99 -27.43
N ALA A 514 -12.65 1.39 -28.33
CA ALA A 514 -12.72 2.75 -28.87
C ALA A 514 -13.16 3.77 -27.82
N VAL A 515 -14.05 3.39 -26.89
CA VAL A 515 -14.59 4.29 -25.86
C VAL A 515 -13.49 5.01 -25.06
N PRO A 516 -12.54 4.33 -24.38
CA PRO A 516 -11.48 5.02 -23.65
C PRO A 516 -10.52 5.81 -24.56
N LEU A 517 -10.33 5.40 -25.82
CA LEU A 517 -9.52 6.14 -26.79
C LEU A 517 -10.19 7.46 -27.20
N LEU A 518 -11.50 7.46 -27.43
CA LEU A 518 -12.27 8.66 -27.74
C LEU A 518 -12.29 9.63 -26.56
N LEU A 519 -12.44 9.12 -25.33
CA LEU A 519 -12.34 9.93 -24.11
C LEU A 519 -10.94 10.56 -23.96
N GLY A 520 -9.89 9.77 -24.22
CA GLY A 520 -8.51 10.27 -24.23
C GLY A 520 -8.29 11.35 -25.31
N ALA A 521 -8.82 11.15 -26.51
CA ALA A 521 -8.75 12.14 -27.59
C ALA A 521 -9.49 13.43 -27.23
N ALA A 522 -10.70 13.33 -26.68
CA ALA A 522 -11.47 14.48 -26.21
C ALA A 522 -10.73 15.24 -25.11
N GLY A 523 -10.16 14.55 -24.13
CA GLY A 523 -9.34 15.16 -23.08
C GLY A 523 -8.07 15.84 -23.64
N GLY A 524 -7.38 15.19 -24.58
CA GLY A 524 -6.20 15.76 -25.25
C GLY A 524 -6.53 17.02 -26.06
N ILE A 525 -7.64 17.02 -26.80
CA ILE A 525 -8.14 18.20 -27.52
C ILE A 525 -8.48 19.31 -26.53
N ALA A 526 -9.22 19.00 -25.45
CA ALA A 526 -9.62 19.99 -24.45
C ALA A 526 -8.42 20.65 -23.75
N LEU A 527 -7.40 19.87 -23.38
CA LEU A 527 -6.15 20.38 -22.81
C LEU A 527 -5.38 21.27 -23.79
N ARG A 528 -5.38 20.90 -25.08
CA ARG A 528 -4.72 21.67 -26.13
C ARG A 528 -5.45 22.96 -26.47
N SER A 529 -6.79 22.98 -26.38
CA SER A 529 -7.62 24.11 -26.81
C SER A 529 -7.96 25.09 -25.69
N THR A 530 -7.79 24.71 -24.42
CA THR A 530 -8.14 25.58 -23.30
C THR A 530 -7.11 26.69 -23.10
N GLU A 531 -7.58 27.86 -22.68
CA GLU A 531 -6.77 28.98 -22.21
C GLU A 531 -6.69 29.03 -20.68
N ARG A 532 -7.44 28.16 -19.99
CA ARG A 532 -7.42 28.05 -18.52
C ARG A 532 -6.35 27.06 -18.09
N LEU A 533 -5.37 27.54 -17.33
CA LEU A 533 -4.37 26.71 -16.70
C LEU A 533 -4.96 25.88 -15.56
N LEU A 534 -4.79 24.56 -15.62
CA LEU A 534 -5.12 23.64 -14.55
C LEU A 534 -4.22 23.92 -13.34
N ALA A 535 -4.81 23.94 -12.15
CA ALA A 535 -4.12 24.23 -10.90
C ALA A 535 -3.16 25.44 -11.02
N ALA A 536 -3.67 26.58 -11.51
CA ALA A 536 -2.87 27.77 -11.80
C ALA A 536 -2.03 28.25 -10.59
N SER A 537 -2.56 28.15 -9.36
CA SER A 537 -1.85 28.47 -8.12
C SER A 537 -0.70 27.51 -7.78
N TRP A 538 -0.62 26.36 -8.46
CA TRP A 538 0.48 25.42 -8.35
C TRP A 538 1.46 25.62 -9.51
N PHE A 539 1.06 25.22 -10.73
CA PHE A 539 1.97 25.17 -11.87
C PHE A 539 2.45 26.55 -12.34
N GLY A 540 1.62 27.59 -12.15
CA GLY A 540 1.99 28.97 -12.45
C GLY A 540 2.94 29.59 -11.42
N ALA A 541 3.08 29.01 -10.23
CA ALA A 541 3.84 29.57 -9.12
C ALA A 541 5.15 28.82 -8.82
N THR A 542 5.51 27.80 -9.61
CA THR A 542 6.73 26.99 -9.42
C THR A 542 8.05 27.76 -9.58
N GLY A 543 8.03 28.97 -10.16
CA GLY A 543 9.24 29.80 -10.33
C GLY A 543 10.22 29.29 -11.38
N ARG A 544 9.82 28.30 -12.20
CA ARG A 544 10.67 27.75 -13.27
C ARG A 544 10.93 28.79 -14.36
N THR A 545 12.18 28.89 -14.80
CA THR A 545 12.64 29.83 -15.85
C THR A 545 12.91 29.16 -17.20
N TRP A 546 12.86 27.83 -17.25
CA TRP A 546 13.13 27.03 -18.44
C TRP A 546 11.83 26.45 -19.03
N ARG A 547 11.90 26.09 -20.33
CA ARG A 547 10.76 25.67 -21.18
C ARG A 547 9.67 26.74 -21.34
N ALA A 548 8.65 26.41 -22.13
CA ALA A 548 7.44 27.21 -22.31
C ALA A 548 6.71 27.42 -20.98
N ASP A 549 5.92 28.49 -20.84
CA ASP A 549 5.12 28.75 -19.63
C ASP A 549 4.14 27.61 -19.30
N ALA A 550 3.47 27.70 -18.15
CA ALA A 550 2.63 26.61 -17.66
C ALA A 550 1.42 26.31 -18.57
N LEU A 551 0.87 27.33 -19.24
CA LEU A 551 -0.25 27.13 -20.16
C LEU A 551 0.21 26.46 -21.46
N ALA A 552 1.33 26.89 -22.03
CA ALA A 552 1.92 26.28 -23.21
C ALA A 552 2.39 24.83 -22.94
N ASP A 553 2.91 24.54 -21.75
CA ASP A 553 3.24 23.17 -21.31
C ASP A 553 1.98 22.29 -21.20
N GLN A 554 0.87 22.83 -20.68
CA GLN A 554 -0.42 22.13 -20.65
C GLN A 554 -0.95 21.83 -22.06
N GLN A 555 -0.86 22.79 -22.99
CA GLN A 555 -1.29 22.55 -24.37
C GLN A 555 -0.41 21.50 -25.08
N SER A 556 0.88 21.47 -24.72
CA SER A 556 1.81 20.41 -25.13
C SER A 556 1.40 19.06 -24.53
N ALA A 557 0.95 19.03 -23.28
CA ALA A 557 0.37 17.83 -22.65
C ALA A 557 -0.80 17.28 -23.47
N GLY A 558 -1.74 18.13 -23.90
CA GLY A 558 -2.86 17.74 -24.74
C GLY A 558 -2.42 17.08 -26.06
N THR A 559 -1.36 17.62 -26.67
CA THR A 559 -0.74 17.04 -27.88
C THR A 559 -0.11 15.67 -27.60
N LEU A 560 0.60 15.51 -26.49
CA LEU A 560 1.19 14.22 -26.09
C LEU A 560 0.12 13.16 -25.85
N VAL A 561 -1.00 13.51 -25.21
CA VAL A 561 -2.15 12.60 -25.03
C VAL A 561 -2.66 12.11 -26.38
N LEU A 562 -2.84 13.02 -27.35
CA LEU A 562 -3.29 12.65 -28.70
C LEU A 562 -2.33 11.71 -29.42
N VAL A 563 -1.02 11.95 -29.31
CA VAL A 563 0.01 11.04 -29.86
C VAL A 563 -0.12 9.65 -29.23
N VAL A 564 -0.24 9.57 -27.91
CA VAL A 564 -0.41 8.29 -27.20
C VAL A 564 -1.67 7.56 -27.69
N VAL A 565 -2.81 8.26 -27.80
CA VAL A 565 -4.07 7.68 -28.30
C VAL A 565 -3.91 7.11 -29.71
N VAL A 566 -3.26 7.85 -30.62
CA VAL A 566 -3.01 7.40 -32.00
C VAL A 566 -2.11 6.16 -32.00
N LEU A 567 -1.02 6.16 -31.24
CA LEU A 567 -0.11 5.01 -31.15
C LEU A 567 -0.82 3.75 -30.65
N ILE A 568 -1.67 3.88 -29.61
CA ILE A 568 -2.44 2.75 -29.08
C ILE A 568 -3.45 2.25 -30.12
N ALA A 569 -4.14 3.15 -30.82
CA ALA A 569 -5.09 2.79 -31.87
C ALA A 569 -4.41 2.02 -33.00
N LEU A 570 -3.20 2.43 -33.42
CA LEU A 570 -2.40 1.73 -34.42
C LEU A 570 -1.98 0.33 -33.95
N VAL A 571 -1.51 0.19 -32.72
CA VAL A 571 -1.15 -1.11 -32.14
C VAL A 571 -2.36 -2.05 -32.06
N ALA A 572 -3.51 -1.53 -31.60
CA ALA A 572 -4.75 -2.31 -31.51
C ALA A 572 -5.27 -2.72 -32.89
N GLY A 573 -5.23 -1.80 -33.87
CA GLY A 573 -5.63 -2.05 -35.26
C GLY A 573 -4.75 -3.09 -35.94
N GLY A 574 -3.43 -2.97 -35.82
CA GLY A 574 -2.47 -3.93 -36.37
C GLY A 574 -2.64 -5.34 -35.79
N ALA A 575 -2.88 -5.45 -34.47
CA ALA A 575 -3.17 -6.74 -33.83
C ALA A 575 -4.49 -7.37 -34.33
N ALA A 576 -5.52 -6.57 -34.61
CA ALA A 576 -6.78 -7.05 -35.14
C ALA A 576 -6.64 -7.58 -36.58
N LEU A 577 -5.87 -6.89 -37.44
CA LEU A 577 -5.60 -7.31 -38.82
C LEU A 577 -4.81 -8.62 -38.87
N ARG A 578 -3.76 -8.76 -38.05
CA ARG A 578 -2.94 -9.98 -37.97
C ARG A 578 -3.72 -11.21 -37.54
N ASN A 579 -4.76 -11.04 -36.71
CA ASN A 579 -5.62 -12.14 -36.26
C ASN A 579 -6.67 -12.56 -37.30
N ARG A 580 -7.04 -11.67 -38.24
CA ARG A 580 -7.92 -12.03 -39.37
C ARG A 580 -7.18 -12.87 -40.41
N GLY A 581 -5.95 -12.50 -40.75
CA GLY A 581 -5.12 -13.24 -41.72
C GLY A 581 -4.59 -14.60 -41.26
N ARG A 582 -4.87 -15.02 -40.01
CA ARG A 582 -4.55 -16.36 -39.48
C ARG A 582 -5.76 -17.30 -39.46
N ARG A 583 -6.96 -16.79 -39.81
CA ARG A 583 -8.23 -17.53 -39.79
C ARG A 583 -8.85 -17.74 -41.19
N GLY A 584 -8.31 -17.07 -42.20
CA GLY A 584 -8.45 -17.47 -43.61
C GLY A 584 -7.18 -18.18 -44.02
#